data_AF-A0A9D2Z3P2-F1
#
_entry.id   AF-A0A9D2Z3P2-F1
#
_cell.length_a   1.000
_cell.length_b   1.000
_cell.length_c   1.000
_cell.angle_alpha   90.00
_cell.angle_beta   90.00
_cell.angle_gamma   90.00
#
_symmetry.space_group_name_H-M   'P 1'
#
loop_
_entity.id
_entity.type
_entity.pdbx_description
1 polymer ?
#
loop_
_entity_poly.entity_id
_entity_poly.type
_entity_poly.pdbx_seq_one_letter_code
_entity_poly.pdbx_strand_id
1 'polypeptide(L)'
;MRTSREFNYTVKVLGLGEEWKGGDVARTVGGGQKVRWLKKELLKHSEKKELVIMFVDSYDVIFASGPEELLTKFNRLGHRVVFSAEGFCWPDQRLASKYPEVHSGKRYLNSGGFIGFAPDLSAMVQQWKYKDNDDDQLFYTRIYLDKAQRTKFNMTLDHRSRIFQNLNGAIGEIQTRVSPEGA
;
A
#
# COMPACT_ATOMS: atom_id res chain seq x y z
N MET A 1 0.08 -15.06 -6.45
CA MET A 1 -0.35 -16.27 -5.70
C MET A 1 0.74 -17.33 -5.48
N ARG A 2 1.63 -17.62 -6.44
CA ARG A 2 2.71 -18.62 -6.21
C ARG A 2 3.68 -18.18 -5.11
N THR A 3 4.26 -17.00 -5.23
CA THR A 3 5.21 -16.45 -4.25
C THR A 3 4.60 -16.26 -2.86
N SER A 4 3.32 -15.92 -2.75
CA SER A 4 2.67 -15.82 -1.44
C SER A 4 2.58 -17.18 -0.73
N ARG A 5 2.40 -18.27 -1.48
CA ARG A 5 2.40 -19.64 -0.92
C ARG A 5 3.80 -20.09 -0.55
N GLU A 6 4.78 -19.79 -1.41
CA GLU A 6 6.20 -20.08 -1.17
C GLU A 6 6.65 -19.54 0.20
N PHE A 7 6.24 -18.31 0.51
CA PHE A 7 6.59 -17.63 1.74
C PHE A 7 5.58 -17.83 2.88
N ASN A 8 4.61 -18.74 2.75
CA ASN A 8 3.61 -19.05 3.77
C ASN A 8 2.76 -17.85 4.25
N TYR A 9 2.37 -16.95 3.33
CA TYR A 9 1.39 -15.90 3.63
C TYR A 9 -0.04 -16.43 3.66
N THR A 10 -0.82 -15.98 4.64
CA THR A 10 -2.28 -16.08 4.62
C THR A 10 -2.85 -14.95 3.75
N VAL A 11 -3.44 -15.29 2.61
CA VAL A 11 -3.96 -14.31 1.63
C VAL A 11 -5.48 -14.37 1.54
N LYS A 12 -6.12 -13.19 1.60
CA LYS A 12 -7.56 -13.01 1.30
C LYS A 12 -7.70 -12.26 -0.03
N VAL A 13 -8.24 -12.92 -1.05
CA VAL A 13 -8.55 -12.30 -2.34
C VAL A 13 -9.92 -11.62 -2.26
N LEU A 14 -10.01 -10.37 -2.72
CA LEU A 14 -11.25 -9.59 -2.80
C LEU A 14 -11.62 -9.39 -4.28
N GLY A 15 -12.92 -9.38 -4.58
CA GLY A 15 -13.42 -9.13 -5.94
C GLY A 15 -13.37 -10.32 -6.90
N LEU A 16 -12.96 -11.52 -6.45
CA LEU A 16 -12.98 -12.71 -7.30
C LEU A 16 -14.42 -13.04 -7.72
N GLY A 17 -14.66 -13.12 -9.03
CA GLY A 17 -15.98 -13.37 -9.62
C GLY A 17 -16.86 -12.11 -9.76
N GLU A 18 -16.37 -10.95 -9.32
CA GLU A 18 -17.06 -9.67 -9.50
C GLU A 18 -16.62 -8.99 -10.81
N GLU A 19 -17.54 -8.25 -11.44
CA GLU A 19 -17.21 -7.40 -12.59
C GLU A 19 -16.33 -6.22 -12.16
N TRP A 20 -15.28 -5.95 -12.93
CA TRP A 20 -14.42 -4.77 -12.73
C TRP A 20 -15.09 -3.49 -13.23
N LYS A 21 -15.35 -2.57 -12.30
CA LYS A 21 -15.94 -1.24 -12.50
C LYS A 21 -14.95 -0.12 -12.16
N GLY A 22 -13.70 -0.47 -11.90
CA GLY A 22 -12.65 0.47 -11.50
C GLY A 22 -12.06 1.34 -12.62
N GLY A 23 -12.56 1.22 -13.84
CA GLY A 23 -12.06 1.96 -15.01
C GLY A 23 -10.83 1.30 -15.66
N ASP A 24 -10.28 1.94 -16.69
CA ASP A 24 -9.08 1.46 -17.38
C ASP A 24 -7.80 1.94 -16.67
N VAL A 25 -7.47 1.26 -15.57
CA VAL A 25 -6.32 1.60 -14.71
C VAL A 25 -4.96 1.45 -15.40
N ALA A 26 -4.90 0.78 -16.56
CA ALA A 26 -3.68 0.70 -17.35
C ALA A 26 -3.42 1.98 -18.16
N ARG A 27 -4.47 2.80 -18.39
CA ARG A 27 -4.40 3.99 -19.25
C ARG A 27 -4.72 5.30 -18.53
N THR A 28 -5.57 5.24 -17.50
CA THR A 28 -6.08 6.41 -16.79
C THR A 28 -6.19 6.16 -15.29
N VAL A 29 -6.61 7.20 -14.54
CA VAL A 29 -6.99 7.09 -13.13
C VAL A 29 -8.12 6.07 -12.89
N GLY A 30 -8.20 5.54 -11.66
CA GLY A 30 -9.27 4.63 -11.27
C GLY A 30 -8.93 3.75 -10.08
N GLY A 31 -9.54 2.57 -9.99
CA GLY A 31 -9.22 1.59 -8.95
C GLY A 31 -9.96 1.77 -7.63
N GLY A 32 -10.82 2.78 -7.49
CA GLY A 32 -11.64 3.03 -6.30
C GLY A 32 -12.49 1.83 -5.84
N GLN A 33 -12.86 0.94 -6.76
CA GLN A 33 -13.52 -0.32 -6.47
C GLN A 33 -12.73 -1.18 -5.47
N LYS A 34 -11.38 -1.15 -5.55
CA LYS A 34 -10.49 -1.82 -4.58
C LYS A 34 -10.72 -1.28 -3.17
N VAL A 35 -10.80 0.03 -3.02
CA VAL A 35 -11.05 0.70 -1.73
C VAL A 35 -12.42 0.33 -1.19
N ARG A 36 -13.46 0.28 -2.04
CA ARG A 36 -14.81 -0.16 -1.64
C ARG A 36 -14.81 -1.59 -1.12
N TRP A 37 -14.15 -2.52 -1.81
CA TRP A 37 -14.05 -3.91 -1.34
C TRP A 37 -13.26 -4.01 -0.03
N LEU A 38 -12.13 -3.31 0.06
CA LEU A 38 -11.31 -3.28 1.26
C LEU A 38 -12.07 -2.69 2.45
N LYS A 39 -12.85 -1.63 2.24
CA LYS A 39 -13.75 -1.02 3.23
C LYS A 39 -14.73 -2.03 3.83
N LYS A 40 -15.34 -2.87 2.99
CA LYS A 40 -16.26 -3.92 3.44
C LYS A 40 -15.52 -5.01 4.24
N GLU A 41 -14.32 -5.38 3.82
CA GLU A 41 -13.56 -6.45 4.50
C GLU A 41 -12.97 -5.99 5.83
N LEU A 42 -12.32 -4.82 5.88
CA LEU A 42 -11.65 -4.32 7.08
C LEU A 42 -12.61 -3.99 8.22
N LEU A 43 -13.90 -3.76 7.93
CA LEU A 43 -14.92 -3.61 8.96
C LEU A 43 -15.03 -4.86 9.85
N LYS A 44 -14.78 -6.06 9.32
CA LYS A 44 -14.79 -7.33 10.08
C LYS A 44 -13.61 -7.46 11.05
N HIS A 45 -12.65 -6.55 10.97
CA HIS A 45 -11.39 -6.61 11.69
C HIS A 45 -11.12 -5.33 12.50
N SER A 46 -12.07 -4.40 12.58
CA SER A 46 -11.90 -3.09 13.23
C SER A 46 -11.51 -3.19 14.70
N GLU A 47 -11.96 -4.23 15.41
CA GLU A 47 -11.70 -4.41 16.84
C GLU A 47 -10.43 -5.22 17.13
N LYS A 48 -9.74 -5.75 16.10
CA LYS A 48 -8.55 -6.60 16.26
C LYS A 48 -7.28 -5.75 16.37
N LYS A 49 -7.02 -5.21 17.55
CA LYS A 49 -5.94 -4.23 17.82
C LYS A 49 -4.54 -4.65 17.36
N GLU A 50 -4.21 -5.93 17.52
CA GLU A 50 -2.88 -6.47 17.20
C GLU A 50 -2.80 -7.08 15.79
N LEU A 51 -3.91 -7.12 15.05
CA LEU A 51 -3.90 -7.70 13.71
C LEU A 51 -3.24 -6.72 12.74
N VAL A 52 -2.12 -7.13 12.14
CA VAL A 52 -1.46 -6.42 11.04
C VAL A 52 -2.02 -6.95 9.72
N ILE A 53 -2.42 -6.02 8.84
CA ILE A 53 -2.89 -6.33 7.49
C ILE A 53 -2.02 -5.58 6.50
N MET A 54 -1.61 -6.28 5.44
CA MET A 54 -0.97 -5.70 4.28
C MET A 54 -1.91 -5.82 3.09
N PHE A 55 -2.19 -4.69 2.46
CA PHE A 55 -2.85 -4.62 1.16
C PHE A 55 -1.77 -4.52 0.08
N VAL A 56 -1.93 -5.29 -0.99
CA VAL A 56 -1.15 -5.16 -2.21
C VAL A 56 -2.05 -5.38 -3.42
N ASP A 57 -1.71 -4.76 -4.54
CA ASP A 57 -2.20 -5.19 -5.85
C ASP A 57 -1.71 -6.63 -6.15
N SER A 58 -2.29 -7.29 -7.14
CA SER A 58 -2.07 -8.73 -7.35
C SER A 58 -1.61 -9.12 -8.75
N TYR A 59 -1.78 -8.26 -9.76
CA TYR A 59 -1.46 -8.59 -11.15
C TYR A 59 0.02 -8.36 -11.49
N ASP A 60 0.64 -7.39 -10.81
CA ASP A 60 1.99 -6.89 -11.05
C ASP A 60 2.87 -6.93 -9.78
N VAL A 61 2.48 -7.74 -8.78
CA VAL A 61 3.18 -7.87 -7.50
C VAL A 61 3.69 -9.29 -7.29
N ILE A 62 4.94 -9.38 -6.82
CA ILE A 62 5.54 -10.61 -6.29
C ILE A 62 6.00 -10.40 -4.85
N PHE A 63 6.01 -11.49 -4.09
CA PHE A 63 6.59 -11.51 -2.74
C PHE A 63 8.03 -12.00 -2.87
N ALA A 64 8.95 -11.35 -2.15
CA ALA A 64 10.38 -11.68 -2.15
C ALA A 64 10.91 -12.10 -0.78
N SER A 65 10.06 -12.11 0.26
CA SER A 65 10.40 -12.59 1.61
C SER A 65 9.15 -12.93 2.42
N GLY A 66 9.32 -13.67 3.51
CA GLY A 66 8.27 -14.16 4.41
C GLY A 66 7.72 -13.14 5.42
N PRO A 67 6.59 -13.50 6.08
CA PRO A 67 5.90 -12.63 7.02
C PRO A 67 6.75 -12.16 8.20
N GLU A 68 7.70 -12.97 8.68
CA GLU A 68 8.54 -12.63 9.83
C GLU A 68 9.47 -11.44 9.54
N GLU A 69 10.16 -11.46 8.39
CA GLU A 69 10.99 -10.35 7.95
C GLU A 69 10.14 -9.09 7.69
N LEU A 70 8.98 -9.26 7.05
CA LEU A 70 8.01 -8.19 6.82
C LEU A 70 7.61 -7.51 8.14
N LEU A 71 7.17 -8.28 9.14
CA LEU A 71 6.73 -7.77 10.44
C LEU A 71 7.90 -7.15 11.22
N THR A 72 9.09 -7.73 11.13
CA THR A 72 10.30 -7.16 11.73
C THR A 72 10.61 -5.78 11.14
N LYS A 73 10.58 -5.63 9.81
CA LYS A 73 10.81 -4.35 9.13
C LYS A 73 9.71 -3.35 9.43
N PHE A 74 8.44 -3.77 9.42
CA PHE A 74 7.30 -2.93 9.76
C PHE A 74 7.43 -2.38 11.19
N ASN A 75 7.72 -3.24 12.16
CA ASN A 75 7.92 -2.84 13.55
C ASN A 75 9.09 -1.85 13.71
N ARG A 76 10.21 -2.08 13.00
CA ARG A 76 11.37 -1.17 13.01
C ARG A 76 11.08 0.23 12.43
N LEU A 77 10.04 0.38 11.61
CA LEU A 77 9.63 1.70 11.12
C LEU A 77 8.94 2.52 12.22
N GLY A 78 8.37 1.91 13.26
CA GLY A 78 7.75 2.62 14.39
C GLY A 78 6.45 3.36 14.05
N HIS A 79 5.80 2.99 12.95
CA HIS A 79 4.57 3.62 12.46
C HIS A 79 3.39 2.64 12.47
N ARG A 80 2.17 3.17 12.56
CA ARG A 80 0.96 2.32 12.60
C ARG A 80 0.45 1.97 11.21
N VAL A 81 0.73 2.84 10.24
CA VAL A 81 0.40 2.65 8.83
C VAL A 81 1.60 3.09 7.99
N VAL A 82 2.06 2.22 7.10
CA VAL A 82 3.18 2.46 6.18
C VAL A 82 2.65 2.24 4.77
N PHE A 83 2.69 3.29 3.95
CA PHE A 83 2.45 3.17 2.51
C PHE A 83 3.75 2.95 1.76
N SER A 84 3.67 2.27 0.61
CA SER A 84 4.78 2.27 -0.35
C SER A 84 5.06 3.69 -0.85
N ALA A 85 6.31 3.95 -1.22
CA ALA A 85 6.74 5.24 -1.74
C ALA A 85 7.22 5.11 -3.19
N GLU A 86 7.05 6.17 -3.98
CA GLU A 86 7.50 6.24 -5.37
C GLU A 86 8.10 7.60 -5.75
N GLY A 87 8.74 7.65 -6.92
CA GLY A 87 9.46 8.83 -7.41
C GLY A 87 8.57 9.92 -8.01
N PHE A 88 7.30 9.63 -8.30
CA PHE A 88 6.40 10.52 -9.02
C PHE A 88 5.19 10.92 -8.17
N CYS A 89 4.81 12.19 -8.21
CA CYS A 89 3.56 12.65 -7.60
C CYS A 89 2.42 12.45 -8.60
N TRP A 90 1.64 11.40 -8.43
CA TRP A 90 0.52 11.03 -9.30
C TRP A 90 -0.76 10.81 -8.47
N PRO A 91 -1.96 11.12 -9.01
CA PRO A 91 -2.23 11.72 -10.33
C PRO A 91 -2.11 13.25 -10.36
N ASP A 92 -2.21 13.93 -9.22
CA ASP A 92 -2.20 15.40 -9.16
C ASP A 92 -0.84 15.96 -8.72
N GLN A 93 0.02 16.28 -9.70
CA GLN A 93 1.37 16.80 -9.47
C GLN A 93 1.40 18.11 -8.66
N ARG A 94 0.30 18.88 -8.63
CA ARG A 94 0.21 20.13 -7.86
C ARG A 94 0.27 19.87 -6.35
N LEU A 95 0.05 18.63 -5.92
CA LEU A 95 0.14 18.22 -4.52
C LEU A 95 1.59 17.98 -4.06
N ALA A 96 2.57 17.95 -4.97
CA ALA A 96 3.96 17.62 -4.66
C ALA A 96 4.56 18.51 -3.56
N SER A 97 4.25 19.81 -3.56
CA SER A 97 4.74 20.77 -2.55
C SER A 97 4.13 20.56 -1.16
N LYS A 98 3.01 19.82 -1.05
CA LYS A 98 2.34 19.54 0.23
C LYS A 98 2.94 18.32 0.94
N TYR A 99 3.69 17.48 0.24
CA TYR A 99 4.38 16.35 0.86
C TYR A 99 5.49 16.86 1.79
N PRO A 100 5.72 16.23 2.96
CA PRO A 100 6.90 16.48 3.76
C PRO A 100 8.18 16.38 2.91
N GLU A 101 9.17 17.22 3.21
CA GLU A 101 10.48 17.08 2.59
C GLU A 101 11.18 15.80 3.08
N VAL A 102 11.91 15.16 2.17
CA VAL A 102 12.71 13.98 2.46
C VAL A 102 14.12 14.23 1.96
N HIS A 103 15.12 14.03 2.82
CA HIS A 103 16.53 14.22 2.45
C HIS A 103 17.05 13.14 1.50
N SER A 104 16.49 11.93 1.58
CA SER A 104 16.88 10.78 0.77
C SER A 104 15.69 9.83 0.60
N GLY A 105 15.60 9.22 -0.58
CA GLY A 105 14.56 8.25 -0.91
C GLY A 105 13.37 8.83 -1.68
N LYS A 106 12.37 7.99 -1.89
CA LYS A 106 11.15 8.28 -2.66
C LYS A 106 10.19 9.12 -1.82
N ARG A 107 9.64 10.20 -2.39
CA ARG A 107 8.87 11.21 -1.62
C ARG A 107 7.36 11.01 -1.64
N TYR A 108 6.84 10.36 -2.67
CA TYR A 108 5.40 10.37 -2.95
C TYR A 108 4.76 9.03 -2.61
N LEU A 109 3.47 9.05 -2.27
CA LEU A 109 2.72 7.87 -1.88
C LEU A 109 2.35 7.06 -3.13
N ASN A 110 2.45 5.73 -3.04
CA ASN A 110 1.87 4.80 -4.00
C ASN A 110 0.87 3.87 -3.28
N SER A 111 -0.35 3.73 -3.82
CA SER A 111 -1.43 2.95 -3.18
C SER A 111 -1.42 1.45 -3.49
N GLY A 112 -0.56 0.99 -4.40
CA GLY A 112 -0.44 -0.41 -4.79
C GLY A 112 0.11 -1.32 -3.68
N GLY A 113 0.66 -0.75 -2.61
CA GLY A 113 1.09 -1.49 -1.42
C GLY A 113 1.08 -0.65 -0.16
N PHE A 114 0.48 -1.17 0.91
CA PHE A 114 0.54 -0.59 2.26
C PHE A 114 0.30 -1.63 3.34
N ILE A 115 0.82 -1.38 4.54
CA ILE A 115 0.72 -2.26 5.71
C ILE A 115 0.37 -1.45 6.95
N GLY A 116 -0.45 -2.00 7.83
CA GLY A 116 -0.80 -1.34 9.08
C GLY A 116 -1.65 -2.19 10.00
N PHE A 117 -1.95 -1.64 11.18
CA PHE A 117 -2.88 -2.27 12.12
C PHE A 117 -4.32 -2.18 11.61
N ALA A 118 -5.07 -3.26 11.77
CA ALA A 118 -6.43 -3.40 11.25
C ALA A 118 -7.40 -2.28 11.68
N PRO A 119 -7.39 -1.79 12.94
CA PRO A 119 -8.25 -0.67 13.33
C PRO A 119 -7.94 0.62 12.57
N ASP A 120 -6.67 0.98 12.37
CA ASP A 120 -6.27 2.19 11.66
C ASP A 120 -6.59 2.11 10.18
N LEU A 121 -6.27 0.97 9.55
CA LEU A 121 -6.61 0.74 8.16
C LEU A 121 -8.12 0.78 7.95
N SER A 122 -8.90 0.13 8.82
CA SER A 122 -10.37 0.15 8.78
C SER A 122 -10.90 1.57 8.88
N ALA A 123 -10.51 2.32 9.93
CA ALA A 123 -10.95 3.70 10.14
C ALA A 123 -10.54 4.64 8.98
N MET A 124 -9.40 4.41 8.35
CA MET A 124 -8.96 5.15 7.16
C MET A 124 -9.86 4.84 5.95
N VAL A 125 -10.04 3.57 5.58
CA VAL A 125 -10.83 3.20 4.40
C VAL A 125 -12.32 3.46 4.58
N GLN A 126 -12.83 3.53 5.82
CA GLN A 126 -14.24 3.91 6.05
C GLN A 126 -14.56 5.34 5.55
N GLN A 127 -13.55 6.20 5.41
CA GLN A 127 -13.69 7.55 4.86
C GLN A 127 -14.01 7.55 3.35
N TRP A 128 -13.83 6.42 2.67
CA TRP A 128 -14.18 6.28 1.26
C TRP A 128 -15.69 6.49 1.03
N LYS A 129 -16.01 7.49 0.20
CA LYS A 129 -17.37 7.89 -0.19
C LYS A 129 -17.48 8.20 -1.69
N TYR A 130 -16.53 7.68 -2.46
CA TYR A 130 -16.30 7.97 -3.87
C TYR A 130 -16.80 6.81 -4.76
N LYS A 131 -16.77 6.99 -6.08
CA LYS A 131 -17.25 6.03 -7.08
C LYS A 131 -16.22 4.94 -7.35
N ASP A 132 -16.66 3.79 -7.86
CA ASP A 132 -15.78 2.67 -8.17
C ASP A 132 -14.64 3.03 -9.14
N ASN A 133 -14.87 3.99 -10.06
CA ASN A 133 -13.88 4.47 -11.01
C ASN A 133 -13.15 5.75 -10.58
N ASP A 134 -13.36 6.25 -9.36
CA ASP A 134 -12.52 7.31 -8.80
C ASP A 134 -11.16 6.74 -8.39
N ASP A 135 -10.16 7.61 -8.31
CA ASP A 135 -8.77 7.21 -8.11
C ASP A 135 -8.46 6.81 -6.65
N ASP A 136 -7.98 5.58 -6.45
CA ASP A 136 -7.60 5.08 -5.13
C ASP A 136 -6.34 5.79 -4.60
N GLN A 137 -5.34 6.03 -5.46
CA GLN A 137 -4.11 6.72 -5.07
C GLN A 137 -4.37 8.16 -4.62
N LEU A 138 -5.22 8.90 -5.32
CA LEU A 138 -5.60 10.27 -4.94
C LEU A 138 -6.35 10.30 -3.61
N PHE A 139 -7.17 9.30 -3.33
CA PHE A 139 -7.85 9.18 -2.04
C PHE A 139 -6.86 9.04 -0.90
N TYR A 140 -5.94 8.07 -0.97
CA TYR A 140 -4.93 7.88 0.06
C TYR A 140 -3.95 9.05 0.15
N THR A 141 -3.59 9.66 -0.98
CA THR A 141 -2.77 10.87 -1.04
C THR A 141 -3.40 12.02 -0.27
N ARG A 142 -4.70 12.28 -0.47
CA ARG A 142 -5.41 13.35 0.27
C ARG A 142 -5.44 13.09 1.76
N ILE A 143 -5.64 11.84 2.18
CA ILE A 143 -5.59 11.44 3.58
C ILE A 143 -4.18 11.63 4.16
N TYR A 144 -3.13 11.21 3.46
CA TYR A 144 -1.75 11.36 3.91
C TYR A 144 -1.29 12.83 3.99
N LEU A 145 -1.76 13.68 3.08
CA LEU A 145 -1.41 15.10 3.05
C LEU A 145 -2.14 15.93 4.10
N ASP A 146 -3.30 15.46 4.58
CA ASP A 146 -3.94 16.04 5.76
C ASP A 146 -3.09 15.75 7.01
N LYS A 147 -2.51 16.81 7.60
CA LYS A 147 -1.63 16.69 8.77
C LYS A 147 -2.34 16.07 9.97
N ALA A 148 -3.63 16.37 10.19
CA ALA A 148 -4.38 15.84 11.32
C ALA A 148 -4.62 14.33 11.13
N GLN A 149 -4.98 13.89 9.92
CA GLN A 149 -5.13 12.47 9.60
C GLN A 149 -3.79 11.74 9.67
N ARG A 150 -2.71 12.31 9.14
CA ARG A 150 -1.34 11.75 9.21
C ARG A 150 -0.87 11.52 10.63
N THR A 151 -1.12 12.47 11.52
CA THR A 151 -0.83 12.30 12.95
C THR A 151 -1.76 11.27 13.58
N LYS A 152 -3.08 11.34 13.32
CA LYS A 152 -4.10 10.45 13.90
C LYS A 152 -3.79 8.97 13.63
N PHE A 153 -3.43 8.63 12.40
CA PHE A 153 -3.13 7.25 12.00
C PHE A 153 -1.64 6.91 12.10
N ASN A 154 -0.80 7.81 12.62
CA ASN A 154 0.65 7.67 12.65
C ASN A 154 1.21 7.10 11.33
N MET A 155 0.92 7.78 10.21
CA MET A 155 1.28 7.33 8.88
C MET A 155 2.69 7.75 8.48
N THR A 156 3.37 6.88 7.73
CA THR A 156 4.61 7.20 7.02
C THR A 156 4.61 6.60 5.62
N LEU A 157 5.61 6.95 4.82
CA LEU A 157 5.90 6.27 3.56
C LEU A 157 7.22 5.49 3.68
N ASP A 158 7.33 4.36 3.01
CA ASP A 158 8.55 3.55 2.94
C ASP A 158 9.57 4.19 1.97
N HIS A 159 10.09 5.36 2.36
CA HIS A 159 10.94 6.21 1.52
C HIS A 159 12.19 5.50 0.98
N ARG A 160 12.68 4.47 1.67
CA ARG A 160 13.91 3.74 1.31
C ARG A 160 13.64 2.32 0.84
N SER A 161 12.39 2.03 0.44
CA SER A 161 11.98 0.74 -0.13
C SER A 161 12.41 -0.46 0.73
N ARG A 162 12.27 -0.36 2.06
CA ARG A 162 12.65 -1.44 2.99
C ARG A 162 11.69 -2.63 2.90
N ILE A 163 10.41 -2.34 2.67
CA ILE A 163 9.29 -3.28 2.56
C ILE A 163 8.77 -3.32 1.12
N PHE A 164 8.56 -2.16 0.50
CA PHE A 164 7.93 -2.05 -0.81
C PHE A 164 8.90 -1.49 -1.86
N GLN A 165 9.06 -2.20 -2.97
CA GLN A 165 9.85 -1.75 -4.12
C GLN A 165 8.92 -1.50 -5.32
N ASN A 166 8.58 -0.23 -5.55
CA ASN A 166 7.90 0.18 -6.78
C ASN A 166 8.94 0.29 -7.92
N LEU A 167 8.64 -0.27 -9.10
CA LEU A 167 9.61 -0.35 -10.21
C LEU A 167 9.66 0.93 -11.05
N ASN A 168 8.53 1.64 -11.18
CA ASN A 168 8.44 2.81 -12.03
C ASN A 168 9.39 3.91 -11.53
N GLY A 169 10.33 4.33 -12.39
CA GLY A 169 11.37 5.31 -12.03
C GLY A 169 12.45 4.81 -11.06
N ALA A 170 12.55 3.49 -10.81
CA ALA A 170 13.54 2.90 -9.90
C ALA A 170 14.28 1.68 -10.48
N ILE A 171 14.15 1.40 -11.79
CA ILE A 171 14.76 0.22 -12.43
C ILE A 171 16.27 0.13 -12.18
N GLY A 172 16.99 1.27 -12.21
CA GLY A 172 18.44 1.31 -11.97
C GLY A 172 18.87 1.07 -10.51
N GLU A 173 17.93 1.03 -9.56
CA GLU A 173 18.19 0.78 -8.14
C GLU A 173 18.07 -0.70 -7.78
N ILE A 174 17.70 -1.56 -8.75
CA ILE A 174 17.36 -2.96 -8.53
C ILE A 174 18.44 -3.86 -9.11
N GLN A 175 18.82 -4.87 -8.33
CA GLN A 175 19.72 -5.94 -8.75
C GLN A 175 19.12 -7.27 -8.30
N THR A 176 19.26 -8.30 -9.14
CA THR A 176 18.90 -9.66 -8.76
C THR A 176 19.96 -10.23 -7.84
N ARG A 177 19.55 -10.72 -6.67
CA ARG A 177 20.41 -11.48 -5.78
C ARG A 177 20.00 -12.94 -5.82
N VAL A 178 20.92 -13.81 -6.22
CA VAL A 178 20.70 -15.26 -6.21
C VAL A 178 21.28 -15.81 -4.92
N SER A 179 20.43 -16.44 -4.12
CA SER A 179 20.84 -17.23 -2.96
C SER A 179 20.68 -18.71 -3.30
N PRO A 180 21.62 -19.59 -2.92
CA PRO A 180 21.42 -21.03 -3.04
C PRO A 180 20.18 -21.46 -2.24
N GLU A 181 19.40 -22.39 -2.78
CA GLU A 181 18.29 -23.00 -2.04
C GLU A 181 18.85 -23.74 -0.81
N GLY A 182 18.42 -23.37 0.40
CA GLY A 182 18.65 -24.14 1.62
C GLY A 182 19.91 -23.83 2.45
N ALA A 183 20.38 -22.58 2.49
CA ALA A 183 21.38 -22.12 3.47
C ALA A 183 20.73 -21.60 4.77
#